data_AF-A0A015XIN6-F1
#
_entry.id   AF-A0A015XIN6-F1
#
_cell.length_a   1.000
_cell.length_b   1.000
_cell.length_c   1.000
_cell.angle_alpha   90.00
_cell.angle_beta   90.00
_cell.angle_gamma   90.00
#
_symmetry.space_group_name_H-M   'P 1'
#
loop_
_entity.id
_entity.type
_entity.pdbx_description
1 polymer ?
#
loop_
_entity_poly.entity_id
_entity_poly.type
_entity_poly.pdbx_seq_one_letter_code
_entity_poly.pdbx_strand_id
1 'polypeptide(L)'
;MSYLKNIITYFFHHPASDGVVERVHQRLADTNSGQEKEEVLSGIWEQIGFPQADEHQTLRAFEKLEQQIGGDSLKSESSFSRFRIPRWSWIAASIIVPLLLLFGSAYLYKETLIIKNELSNVTFIQYYVSNGKREQVTLPDRSKVWLNSGSLLIYPSAFIGNEREVYLAGEGYFSVTKDKECPFIVKTNSVSVSVLGTEFNINAYPNIDKVVTTLEEGSIRMSLNHFDSSYLLEPDDQIVYIPSTGHIERKRVKASDYSDWRGGGLYFSNSPFKEVIQTIERTYSVQVHLQTSIYQSNNLTIHFYPNESIENIMMLIKEMIPGLEYQIEGKDIYID
;
A
#
# COMPACT_ATOMS: atom_id res chain seq x y z
N MET A 1 -32.95 -4.43 -26.28
CA MET A 1 -33.04 -3.18 -27.05
C MET A 1 -32.96 -2.02 -26.07
N SER A 2 -32.00 -1.11 -26.27
CA SER A 2 -31.73 0.00 -25.36
C SER A 2 -32.94 0.94 -25.23
N TYR A 3 -33.38 1.19 -24.00
CA TYR A 3 -34.46 2.11 -23.67
C TYR A 3 -34.15 3.56 -24.12
N LEU A 4 -32.87 3.93 -24.07
CA LEU A 4 -32.37 5.24 -24.48
C LEU A 4 -32.52 5.45 -26.00
N LYS A 5 -32.26 4.42 -26.80
CA LYS A 5 -32.43 4.46 -28.26
C LYS A 5 -33.88 4.81 -28.64
N ASN A 6 -34.86 4.17 -28.01
CA ASN A 6 -36.27 4.39 -28.32
C ASN A 6 -36.73 5.81 -27.96
N ILE A 7 -36.25 6.36 -26.84
CA ILE A 7 -36.58 7.74 -26.43
C ILE A 7 -36.00 8.75 -27.41
N ILE A 8 -34.72 8.61 -27.77
CA ILE A 8 -34.04 9.55 -28.67
C ILE A 8 -34.65 9.47 -30.08
N THR A 9 -34.88 8.27 -30.61
CA THR A 9 -35.52 8.13 -31.94
C THR A 9 -36.94 8.67 -31.94
N TYR A 10 -37.73 8.44 -30.88
CA TYR A 10 -39.09 9.00 -30.77
C TYR A 10 -39.09 10.53 -30.73
N PHE A 11 -38.17 11.12 -29.96
CA PHE A 11 -38.00 12.56 -29.82
C PHE A 11 -37.72 13.26 -31.16
N PHE A 12 -36.91 12.66 -32.04
CA PHE A 12 -36.59 13.25 -33.34
C PHE A 12 -37.71 13.15 -34.39
N HIS A 13 -38.72 12.29 -34.18
CA HIS A 13 -39.78 12.04 -35.17
C HIS A 13 -41.16 12.54 -34.74
N HIS A 14 -41.32 13.01 -33.49
CA HIS A 14 -42.60 13.47 -32.95
C HIS A 14 -42.43 14.79 -32.18
N PRO A 15 -43.37 15.75 -32.30
CA PRO A 15 -43.35 16.97 -31.50
C PRO A 15 -43.48 16.63 -30.01
N ALA A 16 -42.53 17.08 -29.21
CA ALA A 16 -42.46 16.86 -27.77
C ALA A 16 -42.82 18.14 -27.01
N SER A 17 -43.43 17.99 -25.83
CA SER A 17 -43.71 19.13 -24.94
C SER A 17 -42.42 19.65 -24.27
N ASP A 18 -42.39 20.93 -23.90
CA ASP A 18 -41.20 21.59 -23.32
C ASP A 18 -40.61 20.82 -22.13
N GLY A 19 -41.45 20.24 -21.27
CA GLY A 19 -40.99 19.42 -20.14
C GLY A 19 -40.37 18.07 -20.53
N VAL A 20 -40.68 17.54 -21.71
CA VAL A 20 -40.02 16.34 -22.27
C VAL A 20 -38.67 16.73 -22.90
N VAL A 21 -38.62 17.87 -23.60
CA VAL A 21 -37.38 18.42 -24.19
C VAL A 21 -36.32 18.63 -23.12
N GLU A 22 -36.65 19.31 -22.03
CA GLU A 22 -35.73 19.59 -20.92
C GLU A 22 -35.14 18.31 -20.31
N ARG A 23 -35.99 17.29 -20.11
CA ARG A 23 -35.56 16.00 -19.53
C ARG A 23 -34.65 15.22 -20.47
N VAL A 24 -34.89 15.27 -21.78
CA VAL A 24 -34.00 14.65 -22.77
C VAL A 24 -32.64 15.36 -22.78
N HIS A 25 -32.61 16.70 -22.73
CA HIS A 25 -31.36 17.46 -22.66
C HIS A 25 -30.55 17.16 -21.40
N GLN A 26 -31.17 17.15 -20.22
CA GLN A 26 -30.49 16.77 -18.99
C GLN A 26 -29.96 15.33 -19.04
N ARG A 27 -30.72 14.41 -19.64
CA ARG A 27 -30.30 13.02 -19.80
C ARG A 27 -29.11 12.88 -20.75
N LEU A 28 -29.04 13.69 -21.80
CA LEU A 28 -27.90 13.71 -22.72
C LEU A 28 -26.64 14.34 -22.07
N ALA A 29 -26.82 15.33 -21.20
CA ALA A 29 -25.72 16.00 -20.50
C ALA A 29 -25.10 15.19 -19.34
N ASP A 30 -25.80 14.18 -18.81
CA ASP A 30 -25.31 13.33 -17.72
C ASP A 30 -24.16 12.40 -18.17
N THR A 31 -23.03 12.36 -17.46
CA THR A 31 -21.83 11.60 -17.84
C THR A 31 -21.87 10.10 -17.51
N ASN A 32 -22.86 9.61 -16.76
CA ASN A 32 -22.89 8.24 -16.21
C ASN A 32 -23.27 7.10 -17.18
N SER A 33 -23.51 7.39 -18.47
CA SER A 33 -23.97 6.38 -19.46
C SER A 33 -23.35 6.63 -20.85
N GLY A 34 -22.04 6.89 -20.89
CA GLY A 34 -21.31 7.31 -22.08
C GLY A 34 -21.38 6.34 -23.26
N GLN A 35 -21.10 5.04 -23.07
CA GLN A 35 -21.03 4.09 -24.19
C GLN A 35 -22.37 3.89 -24.93
N GLU A 36 -23.48 3.76 -24.19
CA GLU A 36 -24.82 3.56 -24.80
C GLU A 36 -25.32 4.84 -25.49
N LYS A 37 -24.91 6.03 -25.01
CA LYS A 37 -25.20 7.33 -25.64
C LYS A 37 -24.44 7.50 -26.93
N GLU A 38 -23.13 7.23 -26.91
CA GLU A 38 -22.25 7.33 -28.07
C GLU A 38 -22.76 6.42 -29.20
N GLU A 39 -23.16 5.18 -28.87
CA GLU A 39 -23.65 4.20 -29.85
C GLU A 39 -24.98 4.63 -30.49
N VAL A 40 -25.89 5.23 -29.72
CA VAL A 40 -27.18 5.73 -30.25
C VAL A 40 -26.99 7.00 -31.09
N LEU A 41 -26.17 7.95 -30.63
CA LEU A 41 -25.90 9.19 -31.35
C LEU A 41 -25.11 8.92 -32.63
N SER A 42 -24.12 8.03 -32.58
CA SER A 42 -23.37 7.58 -33.77
C SER A 42 -24.28 6.89 -34.78
N GLY A 43 -25.24 6.06 -34.33
CA GLY A 43 -26.19 5.41 -35.22
C GLY A 43 -27.13 6.40 -35.93
N ILE A 44 -27.58 7.45 -35.24
CA ILE A 44 -28.37 8.53 -35.83
C ILE A 44 -27.51 9.36 -36.79
N TRP A 45 -26.26 9.64 -36.40
CA TRP A 45 -25.29 10.38 -37.22
C TRP A 45 -25.01 9.69 -38.57
N GLU A 46 -24.82 8.37 -38.56
CA GLU A 46 -24.67 7.55 -39.77
C GLU A 46 -25.94 7.55 -40.65
N GLN A 47 -27.13 7.50 -40.02
CA GLN A 47 -28.41 7.44 -40.74
C GLN A 47 -28.81 8.78 -41.38
N ILE A 48 -28.37 9.91 -40.82
CA ILE A 48 -28.63 11.25 -41.35
C ILE A 48 -27.88 11.49 -42.67
N GLY A 49 -26.73 10.84 -42.89
CA GLY A 49 -26.00 10.84 -44.15
C GLY A 49 -25.70 12.24 -44.70
N PHE A 50 -24.51 12.79 -44.40
CA PHE A 50 -24.14 14.10 -44.95
C PHE A 50 -23.80 14.00 -46.45
N PRO A 51 -24.38 14.83 -47.33
CA PRO A 51 -23.83 15.01 -48.67
C PRO A 51 -22.39 15.53 -48.54
N GLN A 52 -21.46 15.05 -49.38
CA GLN A 52 -20.11 15.61 -49.40
C GLN A 52 -20.20 17.11 -49.72
N ALA A 53 -19.85 17.93 -48.73
CA ALA A 53 -19.96 19.37 -48.83
C ALA A 53 -18.82 19.90 -49.72
N ASP A 54 -19.21 20.55 -50.82
CA ASP A 54 -18.31 21.37 -51.63
C ASP A 54 -17.83 22.58 -50.81
N GLU A 55 -16.56 22.98 -50.98
CA GLU A 55 -15.87 24.01 -50.19
C GLU A 55 -16.65 25.33 -50.18
N HIS A 56 -17.32 25.65 -51.30
CA HIS A 56 -18.17 26.83 -51.43
C HIS A 56 -19.47 26.78 -50.62
N GLN A 57 -20.03 25.59 -50.35
CA GLN A 57 -21.25 25.44 -49.55
C GLN A 57 -20.96 25.58 -48.05
N THR A 58 -19.79 25.09 -47.62
CA THR A 58 -19.31 25.22 -46.24
C THR A 58 -19.05 26.69 -45.87
N LEU A 59 -18.47 27.47 -46.79
CA LEU A 59 -18.25 28.91 -46.58
C LEU A 59 -19.55 29.69 -46.41
N ARG A 60 -20.57 29.39 -47.23
CA ARG A 60 -21.88 30.07 -47.15
C ARG A 60 -22.66 29.70 -45.90
N ALA A 61 -22.52 28.45 -45.42
CA ALA A 61 -23.12 28.03 -44.16
C ALA A 61 -22.47 28.75 -42.96
N PHE A 62 -21.15 28.95 -43.02
CA PHE A 62 -20.39 29.69 -42.01
C PHE A 62 -20.76 31.19 -41.96
N GLU A 63 -20.86 31.85 -43.12
CA GLU A 63 -21.32 33.26 -43.18
C GLU A 63 -22.75 33.44 -42.64
N LYS A 64 -23.64 32.48 -42.91
CA LYS A 64 -25.01 32.50 -42.39
C LYS A 64 -25.04 32.36 -40.86
N LEU A 65 -24.14 31.55 -40.31
CA LEU A 65 -23.98 31.35 -38.88
C LEU A 65 -23.45 32.62 -38.19
N GLU A 66 -22.46 33.29 -38.79
CA GLU A 66 -21.95 34.58 -38.29
C GLU A 66 -23.03 35.65 -38.26
N GLN A 67 -23.91 35.70 -39.27
CA GLN A 67 -25.03 36.64 -39.29
C GLN A 67 -26.08 36.35 -38.21
N GLN A 68 -26.36 35.08 -37.93
CA GLN A 68 -27.36 34.69 -36.92
C GLN A 68 -26.86 34.83 -35.47
N ILE A 69 -25.54 34.76 -35.23
CA ILE A 69 -24.95 34.91 -33.90
C ILE A 69 -24.85 36.40 -33.47
N GLY A 70 -25.34 37.34 -34.29
CA GLY A 70 -25.46 38.75 -33.89
C GLY A 70 -24.13 39.50 -34.05
N GLY A 71 -23.63 39.53 -35.28
CA GLY A 71 -22.46 40.33 -35.68
C GLY A 71 -22.71 41.84 -35.71
N ASP A 72 -23.10 42.43 -34.59
CA ASP A 72 -22.98 43.89 -34.36
C ASP A 72 -22.23 44.23 -33.06
N SER A 73 -21.72 43.23 -32.33
CA SER A 73 -20.99 43.44 -31.06
C SER A 73 -19.55 42.94 -31.09
N LEU A 74 -18.82 43.13 -32.20
CA LEU A 74 -17.34 43.23 -32.19
C LEU A 74 -16.80 44.21 -33.27
N LYS A 75 -17.46 45.35 -33.48
CA LYS A 75 -16.71 46.57 -33.82
C LYS A 75 -16.16 47.18 -32.54
N SER A 76 -15.26 46.44 -31.88
CA SER A 76 -14.28 47.10 -31.03
C SER A 76 -13.33 47.80 -31.99
N GLU A 77 -13.35 49.14 -31.97
CA GLU A 77 -12.21 49.95 -32.39
C GLU A 77 -11.02 49.54 -31.52
N SER A 78 -10.43 48.41 -31.84
CA SER A 78 -9.12 48.07 -31.35
C SER A 78 -8.14 48.82 -32.23
N SER A 79 -7.75 49.99 -31.73
CA SER A 79 -6.43 50.57 -31.96
C SER A 79 -5.34 49.60 -31.45
N PHE A 80 -5.31 48.38 -31.97
CA PHE A 80 -4.07 47.64 -32.05
C PHE A 80 -3.38 48.17 -33.29
N SER A 81 -2.36 49.01 -33.08
CA SER A 81 -1.37 49.25 -34.12
C SER A 81 -0.99 47.89 -34.68
N ARG A 82 -1.13 47.69 -35.99
CA ARG A 82 -0.61 46.51 -36.66
C ARG A 82 0.90 46.49 -36.39
N PHE A 83 1.33 45.84 -35.31
CA PHE A 83 2.71 45.46 -35.14
C PHE A 83 2.95 44.47 -36.26
N ARG A 84 3.56 44.95 -37.34
CA ARG A 84 4.15 44.11 -38.36
C ARG A 84 5.21 43.31 -37.62
N ILE A 85 4.86 42.09 -37.24
CA ILE A 85 5.83 41.11 -36.76
C ILE A 85 6.81 40.97 -37.92
N PRO A 86 8.02 41.51 -37.80
CA PRO A 86 8.89 41.60 -38.94
C PRO A 86 9.37 40.18 -39.28
N ARG A 87 9.67 39.90 -40.56
CA ARG A 87 9.95 38.52 -41.03
C ARG A 87 11.03 37.78 -40.23
N TRP A 88 11.96 38.50 -39.60
CA TRP A 88 12.96 37.94 -38.69
C TRP A 88 12.39 37.35 -37.40
N SER A 89 11.21 37.76 -36.95
CA SER A 89 10.52 37.16 -35.79
C SER A 89 9.88 35.81 -36.12
N TRP A 90 9.50 35.56 -37.39
CA TRP A 90 9.12 34.22 -37.86
C TRP A 90 10.34 33.29 -37.94
N ILE A 91 11.47 33.81 -38.40
CA ILE A 91 12.76 33.08 -38.42
C ILE A 91 13.24 32.79 -36.99
N ALA A 92 13.09 33.75 -36.07
CA ALA A 92 13.45 33.59 -34.67
C ALA A 92 12.58 32.53 -33.96
N ALA A 93 11.26 32.48 -34.24
CA ALA A 93 10.39 31.43 -33.69
C ALA A 93 10.78 30.03 -34.17
N SER A 94 11.21 29.88 -35.43
CA SER A 94 11.71 28.61 -35.98
C SER A 94 13.02 28.13 -35.34
N ILE A 95 13.72 28.98 -34.60
CA ILE A 95 14.97 28.62 -33.89
C ILE A 95 14.70 28.50 -32.39
N ILE A 96 13.98 29.45 -31.79
CA ILE A 96 13.76 29.53 -30.35
C ILE A 96 12.86 28.40 -29.86
N VAL A 97 11.79 28.04 -30.58
CA VAL A 97 10.88 26.96 -30.17
C VAL A 97 11.59 25.60 -30.13
N PRO A 98 12.31 25.15 -31.19
CA PRO A 98 13.06 23.90 -31.10
C PRO A 98 14.20 23.97 -30.09
N LEU A 99 14.82 25.13 -29.87
CA LEU A 99 15.86 25.28 -28.85
C LEU A 99 15.30 25.20 -27.42
N LEU A 100 14.11 25.76 -27.16
CA LEU A 100 13.39 25.59 -25.89
C LEU A 100 12.92 24.15 -25.70
N LEU A 101 12.43 23.47 -26.74
CA LEU A 101 12.07 22.05 -26.68
C LEU A 101 13.30 21.16 -26.46
N LEU A 102 14.42 21.48 -27.10
CA LEU A 102 15.68 20.77 -26.91
C LEU A 102 16.24 20.99 -25.50
N PHE A 103 16.17 22.23 -24.99
CA PHE A 103 16.62 22.56 -23.64
C PHE A 103 15.70 21.94 -22.58
N GLY A 104 14.38 22.01 -22.77
CA GLY A 104 13.39 21.36 -21.91
C GLY A 104 13.53 19.85 -21.92
N SER A 105 13.71 19.23 -23.08
CA SER A 105 13.93 17.78 -23.18
C SER A 105 15.28 17.37 -22.56
N ALA A 106 16.35 18.15 -22.73
CA ALA A 106 17.63 17.91 -22.08
C ALA A 106 17.55 18.06 -20.56
N TYR A 107 16.78 19.03 -20.05
CA TYR A 107 16.52 19.19 -18.61
C TYR A 107 15.81 17.97 -18.03
N LEU A 108 14.70 17.55 -18.66
CA LEU A 108 13.94 16.35 -18.25
C LEU A 108 14.78 15.05 -18.38
N TYR A 109 15.62 14.97 -19.42
CA TYR A 109 16.53 13.83 -19.62
C TYR A 109 17.64 13.78 -18.56
N LYS A 110 18.16 14.93 -18.12
CA LYS A 110 19.16 15.01 -17.05
C LYS A 110 18.57 14.58 -15.71
N GLU A 111 17.35 15.00 -15.41
CA GLU A 111 16.64 14.63 -14.18
C GLU A 111 16.38 13.12 -14.12
N THR A 112 15.93 12.52 -15.24
CA THR A 112 15.74 11.07 -15.35
C THR A 112 17.06 10.28 -15.31
N LEU A 113 18.16 10.81 -15.85
CA LEU A 113 19.49 10.18 -15.76
C LEU A 113 20.02 10.15 -14.31
N ILE A 114 19.81 11.20 -13.52
CA ILE A 114 20.24 11.26 -12.12
C ILE A 114 19.53 10.18 -11.31
N ILE A 115 18.20 10.06 -11.47
CA ILE A 115 17.39 9.03 -10.79
C ILE A 115 17.83 7.62 -11.22
N LYS A 116 18.09 7.40 -12.52
CA LYS A 116 18.52 6.10 -13.03
C LYS A 116 19.89 5.69 -12.48
N ASN A 117 20.81 6.63 -12.31
CA ASN A 117 22.15 6.36 -11.80
C ASN A 117 22.12 6.03 -10.29
N GLU A 118 21.25 6.69 -9.53
CA GLU A 118 20.99 6.37 -8.11
C GLU A 118 20.34 4.99 -7.94
N LEU A 119 19.30 4.65 -8.72
CA LEU A 119 18.65 3.33 -8.67
C LEU A 119 19.59 2.18 -9.07
N SER A 120 20.55 2.42 -9.97
CA SER A 120 21.46 1.37 -10.44
C SER A 120 22.42 0.83 -9.37
N ASN A 121 22.53 1.50 -8.22
CA ASN A 121 23.45 1.13 -7.13
C ASN A 121 22.76 0.77 -5.80
N VAL A 122 21.42 0.80 -5.72
CA VAL A 122 20.71 0.36 -4.51
C VAL A 122 20.73 -1.16 -4.45
N THR A 123 21.46 -1.70 -3.48
CA THR A 123 21.54 -3.14 -3.24
C THR A 123 20.67 -3.50 -2.05
N PHE A 124 19.96 -4.63 -2.12
CA PHE A 124 19.25 -5.17 -0.96
C PHE A 124 20.22 -5.84 -0.01
N ILE A 125 20.15 -5.46 1.26
CA ILE A 125 20.89 -6.05 2.36
C ILE A 125 19.97 -7.05 3.06
N GLN A 126 20.48 -8.27 3.25
CA GLN A 126 19.82 -9.33 4.00
C GLN A 126 20.50 -9.48 5.36
N TYR A 127 19.73 -9.33 6.44
CA TYR A 127 20.21 -9.44 7.82
C TYR A 127 19.46 -10.55 8.55
N TYR A 128 20.16 -11.65 8.84
CA TYR A 128 19.60 -12.83 9.49
C TYR A 128 20.16 -12.99 10.91
N VAL A 129 19.26 -13.18 11.88
CA VAL A 129 19.62 -13.45 13.28
C VAL A 129 19.42 -14.93 13.55
N SER A 130 20.51 -15.63 13.88
CA SER A 130 20.47 -17.05 14.23
C SER A 130 19.71 -17.30 15.54
N ASN A 131 19.24 -18.53 15.74
CA ASN A 131 18.64 -18.94 17.02
C ASN A 131 19.60 -18.68 18.20
N GLY A 132 19.04 -18.37 19.37
CA GLY A 132 19.80 -18.03 20.56
C GLY A 132 20.33 -16.59 20.61
N LYS A 133 20.06 -15.79 19.58
CA LYS A 133 20.55 -14.40 19.47
C LYS A 133 19.41 -13.41 19.24
N ARG A 134 19.68 -12.17 19.63
CA ARG A 134 18.86 -10.99 19.37
C ARG A 134 19.80 -9.87 19.01
N GLU A 135 19.51 -9.16 17.94
CA GLU A 135 20.43 -8.14 17.43
C GLU A 135 19.66 -6.89 17.04
N GLN A 136 20.32 -5.74 17.20
CA GLN A 136 19.77 -4.44 16.81
C GLN A 136 20.45 -3.95 15.54
N VAL A 137 19.66 -3.59 14.55
CA VAL A 137 20.09 -3.01 13.28
C VAL A 137 19.66 -1.56 13.21
N THR A 138 20.54 -0.69 12.73
CA THR A 138 20.20 0.69 12.37
C THR A 138 20.05 0.79 10.86
N LEU A 139 18.88 1.23 10.40
CA LEU A 139 18.55 1.37 8.99
C LEU A 139 19.10 2.68 8.39
N PRO A 140 19.14 2.82 7.05
CA PRO A 140 19.67 4.03 6.39
C PRO A 140 18.96 5.33 6.78
N ASP A 141 17.67 5.27 7.15
CA ASP A 141 16.88 6.40 7.63
C ASP A 141 17.07 6.70 9.13
N ARG A 142 17.99 6.00 9.81
CA ARG A 142 18.26 6.02 11.26
C ARG A 142 17.19 5.36 12.14
N SER A 143 16.18 4.71 11.54
CA SER A 143 15.27 3.85 12.29
C SER A 143 16.02 2.67 12.90
N LYS A 144 15.59 2.24 14.10
CA LYS A 144 16.22 1.13 14.82
C LYS A 144 15.29 -0.08 14.82
N VAL A 145 15.83 -1.24 14.46
CA VAL A 145 15.08 -2.49 14.43
C VAL A 145 15.78 -3.50 15.32
N TRP A 146 15.09 -3.98 16.35
CA TRP A 146 15.49 -5.18 17.06
C TRP A 146 14.93 -6.39 16.32
N LEU A 147 15.75 -7.40 16.08
CA LEU A 147 15.36 -8.66 15.46
C LEU A 147 15.52 -9.79 16.48
N ASN A 148 14.46 -10.61 16.59
CA ASN A 148 14.45 -11.75 17.48
C ASN A 148 15.15 -12.98 16.84
N SER A 149 15.33 -14.04 17.63
CA SER A 149 15.95 -15.30 17.21
C SER A 149 15.20 -15.96 16.05
N GLY A 150 15.91 -16.25 14.96
CA GLY A 150 15.36 -16.86 13.76
C GLY A 150 14.69 -15.88 12.81
N SER A 151 14.86 -14.57 13.02
CA SER A 151 14.30 -13.52 12.17
C SER A 151 15.21 -13.14 11.02
N LEU A 152 14.59 -12.77 9.91
CA LEU A 152 15.22 -12.23 8.72
C LEU A 152 14.62 -10.86 8.39
N LEU A 153 15.50 -9.88 8.20
CA LEU A 153 15.16 -8.55 7.69
C LEU A 153 15.85 -8.33 6.35
N ILE A 154 15.11 -7.85 5.36
CA ILE A 154 15.65 -7.41 4.08
C ILE A 154 15.29 -5.94 3.88
N TYR A 155 16.28 -5.11 3.58
CA TYR A 155 16.10 -3.67 3.40
C TYR A 155 17.09 -3.12 2.36
N PRO A 156 16.77 -2.03 1.66
CA PRO A 156 17.69 -1.45 0.68
C PRO A 156 18.84 -0.71 1.37
N SER A 157 20.00 -0.63 0.71
CA SER A 157 21.16 0.13 1.19
C SER A 157 20.89 1.63 1.37
N ALA A 158 19.90 2.16 0.66
CA ALA A 158 19.36 3.50 0.83
C ALA A 158 17.86 3.49 0.46
N PHE A 159 17.05 4.28 1.16
CA PHE A 159 15.64 4.48 0.78
C PHE A 159 15.55 5.58 -0.28
N ILE A 160 15.06 5.24 -1.46
CA ILE A 160 14.90 6.15 -2.59
C ILE A 160 13.41 6.18 -3.00
N GLY A 161 12.91 7.35 -3.35
CA GLY A 161 11.52 7.56 -3.73
C GLY A 161 10.69 8.08 -2.56
N ASN A 162 9.42 7.69 -2.54
CA ASN A 162 8.43 8.27 -1.62
C ASN A 162 8.10 7.36 -0.44
N GLU A 163 8.71 6.17 -0.33
CA GLU A 163 8.40 5.18 0.69
C GLU A 163 9.67 4.49 1.19
N ARG A 164 9.66 4.08 2.47
CA ARG A 164 10.76 3.35 3.12
C ARG A 164 10.31 1.91 3.38
N GLU A 165 10.56 1.02 2.43
CA GLU A 165 10.08 -0.36 2.50
C GLU A 165 11.15 -1.34 3.02
N VAL A 166 10.72 -2.21 3.94
CA VAL A 166 11.53 -3.34 4.44
C VAL A 166 10.69 -4.61 4.45
N TYR A 167 11.34 -5.77 4.33
CA TYR A 167 10.68 -7.08 4.43
C TYR A 167 11.13 -7.81 5.69
N LEU A 168 10.17 -8.34 6.44
CA LEU A 168 10.39 -9.11 7.66
C LEU A 168 9.82 -10.52 7.51
N ALA A 169 10.62 -11.53 7.85
CA ALA A 169 10.17 -12.88 8.15
C ALA A 169 10.66 -13.25 9.54
N GLY A 170 9.75 -13.47 10.49
CA GLY A 170 10.06 -13.64 11.91
C GLY A 170 9.50 -12.51 12.77
N GLU A 171 10.17 -12.22 13.88
CA GLU A 171 9.77 -11.18 14.82
C GLU A 171 10.76 -10.02 14.88
N GLY A 172 10.23 -8.81 14.83
CA GLY A 172 11.00 -7.58 14.90
C GLY A 172 10.24 -6.47 15.62
N TYR A 173 10.98 -5.70 16.41
CA TYR A 173 10.51 -4.48 17.04
C TYR A 173 11.13 -3.28 16.34
N PHE A 174 10.28 -2.35 15.91
CA PHE A 174 10.66 -1.21 15.10
C PHE A 174 10.47 0.07 15.91
N SER A 175 11.54 0.85 16.09
CA SER A 175 11.50 2.24 16.52
C SER A 175 11.81 3.10 15.30
N VAL A 176 10.74 3.57 14.65
CA VAL A 176 10.82 4.22 13.33
C VAL A 176 11.01 5.72 13.47
N THR A 177 12.02 6.25 12.77
CA THR A 177 12.27 7.70 12.70
C THR A 177 11.09 8.40 12.03
N LYS A 178 10.62 9.47 12.68
CA LYS A 178 9.46 10.22 12.24
C LYS A 178 9.72 10.95 10.92
N ASP A 179 8.91 10.64 9.92
CA ASP A 179 8.88 11.30 8.62
C ASP A 179 7.45 11.19 8.07
N LYS A 180 6.80 12.34 7.87
CA LYS A 180 5.40 12.42 7.42
C LYS A 180 5.27 12.37 5.90
N GLU A 181 6.33 12.72 5.18
CA GLU A 181 6.32 12.80 3.72
C GLU A 181 6.67 11.44 3.10
N CYS A 182 7.50 10.65 3.79
CA CYS A 182 7.93 9.33 3.34
C CYS A 182 7.51 8.23 4.35
N PRO A 183 6.34 7.57 4.17
CA PRO A 183 5.90 6.48 5.05
C PRO A 183 6.90 5.32 5.09
N PHE A 184 6.98 4.68 6.25
CA PHE A 184 7.76 3.46 6.47
C PHE A 184 6.84 2.25 6.42
N ILE A 185 7.20 1.23 5.63
CA ILE A 185 6.35 0.07 5.36
C ILE A 185 7.13 -1.20 5.71
N VAL A 186 6.61 -1.98 6.65
CA VAL A 186 7.10 -3.33 6.93
C VAL A 186 6.21 -4.32 6.20
N LYS A 187 6.78 -5.02 5.22
CA LYS A 187 6.11 -6.09 4.48
C LYS A 187 6.44 -7.44 5.10
N THR A 188 5.41 -8.23 5.34
CA THR A 188 5.52 -9.66 5.70
C THR A 188 4.85 -10.50 4.61
N ASN A 189 4.83 -11.82 4.78
CA ASN A 189 4.12 -12.71 3.87
C ASN A 189 2.61 -12.36 3.75
N SER A 190 1.97 -12.03 4.88
CA SER A 190 0.50 -11.96 4.94
C SER A 190 -0.05 -10.56 5.26
N VAL A 191 0.75 -9.69 5.86
CA VAL A 191 0.35 -8.31 6.20
C VAL A 191 1.42 -7.29 5.79
N SER A 192 0.99 -6.06 5.60
CA SER A 192 1.83 -4.89 5.41
C SER A 192 1.48 -3.83 6.45
N VAL A 193 2.47 -3.30 7.17
CA VAL A 193 2.27 -2.29 8.22
C VAL A 193 2.92 -0.97 7.79
N SER A 194 2.11 0.07 7.65
CA SER A 194 2.54 1.41 7.25
C SER A 194 2.48 2.38 8.43
N VAL A 195 3.56 3.13 8.63
CA VAL A 195 3.75 4.05 9.77
C VAL A 195 4.46 5.34 9.33
N LEU A 196 4.33 6.41 10.13
CA LEU A 196 5.02 7.69 9.89
C LEU A 196 6.09 8.04 10.96
N GLY A 197 6.27 7.19 11.97
CA GLY A 197 7.14 7.44 13.13
C GLY A 197 6.48 6.90 14.39
N THR A 198 6.85 5.67 14.77
CA THR A 198 6.05 4.81 15.64
C THR A 198 6.95 3.73 16.22
N GLU A 199 6.64 3.30 17.44
CA GLU A 199 7.25 2.14 18.09
C GLU A 199 6.25 0.98 18.14
N PHE A 200 6.61 -0.16 17.56
CA PHE A 200 5.70 -1.31 17.43
C PHE A 200 6.46 -2.64 17.27
N ASN A 201 5.79 -3.74 17.62
CA ASN A 201 6.27 -5.11 17.42
C ASN A 201 5.45 -5.81 16.32
N ILE A 202 6.13 -6.55 15.44
CA ILE A 202 5.49 -7.50 14.52
C ILE A 202 6.12 -8.87 14.74
N ASN A 203 5.28 -9.86 15.00
CA ASN A 203 5.64 -11.27 15.04
C ASN A 203 4.95 -11.99 13.87
N ALA A 204 5.74 -12.40 12.87
CA ALA A 204 5.28 -12.97 11.61
C ALA A 204 6.24 -14.11 11.15
N TYR A 205 6.47 -15.09 12.01
CA TYR A 205 7.27 -16.26 11.63
C TYR A 205 6.55 -17.11 10.57
N PRO A 206 7.21 -17.47 9.44
CA PRO A 206 6.56 -18.20 8.34
C PRO A 206 6.02 -19.60 8.71
N ASN A 207 6.55 -20.23 9.76
CA ASN A 207 6.13 -21.55 10.23
C ASN A 207 4.96 -21.50 11.23
N ILE A 208 4.48 -20.30 11.58
CA ILE A 208 3.36 -20.08 12.47
C ILE A 208 2.26 -19.41 11.65
N ASP A 209 1.07 -20.02 11.60
CA ASP A 209 -0.10 -19.47 10.93
C ASP A 209 -0.78 -18.39 11.78
N LYS A 210 0.02 -17.42 12.23
CA LYS A 210 -0.41 -16.31 13.06
C LYS A 210 0.54 -15.15 12.90
N VAL A 211 -0.01 -13.98 12.62
CA VAL A 211 0.70 -12.71 12.61
C VAL A 211 0.16 -11.84 13.74
N VAL A 212 1.05 -11.37 14.62
CA VAL A 212 0.69 -10.51 15.73
C VAL A 212 1.37 -9.16 15.56
N THR A 213 0.58 -8.09 15.47
CA THR A 213 1.09 -6.71 15.42
C THR A 213 0.63 -5.99 16.68
N THR A 214 1.57 -5.43 17.43
CA THR A 214 1.31 -4.71 18.69
C THR A 214 1.91 -3.32 18.62
N LEU A 215 1.11 -2.29 18.90
CA LEU A 215 1.52 -0.90 18.86
C LEU A 215 1.87 -0.39 20.26
N GLU A 216 3.08 0.15 20.44
CA GLU A 216 3.54 0.73 21.70
C GLU A 216 3.40 2.26 21.72
N GLU A 217 3.87 2.96 20.68
CA GLU A 217 3.74 4.42 20.56
C GLU A 217 3.43 4.85 19.12
N GLY A 218 2.54 5.82 18.94
CA GLY A 218 2.25 6.43 17.63
C GLY A 218 0.97 5.88 17.03
N SER A 219 0.97 5.61 15.72
CA SER A 219 -0.18 5.06 15.02
C SER A 219 0.28 4.26 13.82
N ILE A 220 -0.35 3.09 13.62
CA ILE A 220 -0.02 2.21 12.50
C ILE A 220 -1.28 1.88 11.71
N ARG A 221 -1.10 1.75 10.40
CA ARG A 221 -2.08 1.14 9.51
C ARG A 221 -1.59 -0.24 9.10
N MET A 222 -2.29 -1.29 9.55
CA MET A 222 -2.03 -2.66 9.12
C MET A 222 -3.00 -3.02 8.00
N SER A 223 -2.48 -3.40 6.83
CA SER A 223 -3.24 -3.89 5.69
C SER A 223 -3.00 -5.38 5.50
N LEU A 224 -4.01 -6.14 5.14
CA LEU A 224 -3.86 -7.55 4.79
C LEU A 224 -3.46 -7.66 3.31
N ASN A 225 -2.50 -8.51 2.97
CA ASN A 225 -2.00 -8.56 1.59
C ASN A 225 -3.01 -9.17 0.60
N HIS A 226 -3.93 -10.02 1.08
CA HIS A 226 -4.89 -10.76 0.26
C HIS A 226 -6.33 -10.23 0.33
N PHE A 227 -6.58 -9.23 1.17
CA PHE A 227 -7.91 -8.66 1.39
C PHE A 227 -7.82 -7.15 1.31
N ASP A 228 -8.85 -6.50 0.78
CA ASP A 228 -8.94 -5.03 0.75
C ASP A 228 -9.40 -4.46 2.10
N SER A 229 -8.78 -4.94 3.17
CA SER A 229 -9.06 -4.53 4.54
C SER A 229 -7.81 -3.96 5.19
N SER A 230 -8.01 -2.84 5.89
CA SER A 230 -6.97 -2.19 6.68
C SER A 230 -7.50 -1.83 8.06
N TYR A 231 -6.59 -1.83 9.03
CA TYR A 231 -6.88 -1.61 10.43
C TYR A 231 -5.94 -0.52 10.95
N LEU A 232 -6.53 0.53 11.51
CA LEU A 232 -5.78 1.57 12.21
C LEU A 232 -5.67 1.17 13.68
N LEU A 233 -4.46 1.11 14.23
CA LEU A 233 -4.24 0.82 15.64
C LEU A 233 -3.84 2.08 16.40
N GLU A 234 -4.20 2.09 17.68
CA GLU A 234 -3.80 3.07 18.69
C GLU A 234 -2.82 2.44 19.70
N PRO A 235 -2.02 3.23 20.45
CA PRO A 235 -1.10 2.70 21.46
C PRO A 235 -1.79 1.70 22.40
N ASP A 236 -1.12 0.57 22.68
CA ASP A 236 -1.62 -0.59 23.44
C ASP A 236 -2.69 -1.44 22.72
N ASP A 237 -2.94 -1.21 21.43
CA ASP A 237 -3.67 -2.15 20.60
C ASP A 237 -2.77 -3.27 20.08
N GLN A 238 -3.35 -4.45 20.05
CA GLN A 238 -2.82 -5.62 19.36
C GLN A 238 -3.84 -6.14 18.36
N ILE A 239 -3.37 -6.48 17.16
CA ILE A 239 -4.13 -7.28 16.21
C ILE A 239 -3.45 -8.64 16.03
N VAL A 240 -4.24 -9.70 16.20
CA VAL A 240 -3.89 -11.07 15.89
C VAL A 240 -4.61 -11.46 14.61
N TYR A 241 -3.86 -11.85 13.60
CA TYR A 241 -4.37 -12.29 12.30
C TYR A 241 -3.97 -13.74 12.04
N ILE A 242 -4.92 -14.57 11.63
CA ILE A 242 -4.71 -15.98 11.25
C ILE A 242 -4.92 -16.09 9.72
N PRO A 243 -3.84 -16.14 8.93
CA PRO A 243 -3.92 -16.14 7.47
C PRO A 243 -4.79 -17.26 6.88
N SER A 244 -4.68 -18.49 7.40
CA SER A 244 -5.42 -19.65 6.83
C SER A 244 -6.94 -19.52 6.92
N THR A 245 -7.45 -18.85 7.96
CA THR A 245 -8.90 -18.70 8.21
C THR A 245 -9.40 -17.31 7.87
N GLY A 246 -8.51 -16.33 7.70
CA GLY A 246 -8.85 -14.92 7.61
C GLY A 246 -9.32 -14.32 8.94
N HIS A 247 -9.26 -15.07 10.05
CA HIS A 247 -9.73 -14.61 11.35
C HIS A 247 -8.85 -13.47 11.88
N ILE A 248 -9.49 -12.44 12.42
CA ILE A 248 -8.83 -11.26 12.98
C ILE A 248 -9.44 -10.97 14.33
N GLU A 249 -8.56 -10.78 15.30
CA GLU A 249 -8.92 -10.44 16.65
C GLU A 249 -8.15 -9.18 17.07
N ARG A 250 -8.86 -8.20 17.63
CA ARG A 250 -8.27 -6.98 18.20
C ARG A 250 -8.36 -7.04 19.71
N LYS A 251 -7.26 -6.75 20.40
CA LYS A 251 -7.18 -6.75 21.86
C LYS A 251 -6.50 -5.49 22.36
N ARG A 252 -6.85 -5.09 23.59
CA ARG A 252 -6.06 -4.16 24.39
C ARG A 252 -5.08 -4.95 25.23
N VAL A 253 -3.82 -4.57 25.18
CA VAL A 253 -2.72 -5.25 25.88
C VAL A 253 -1.78 -4.23 26.48
N LYS A 254 -0.88 -4.66 27.37
CA LYS A 254 0.27 -3.84 27.74
C LYS A 254 1.37 -4.08 26.69
N ALA A 255 1.57 -3.13 25.78
CA ALA A 255 2.44 -3.34 24.61
C ALA A 255 3.89 -3.71 24.98
N SER A 256 4.39 -3.16 26.08
CA SER A 256 5.74 -3.47 26.61
C SER A 256 5.95 -4.97 26.86
N ASP A 257 4.93 -5.69 27.37
CA ASP A 257 5.06 -7.13 27.66
C ASP A 257 5.34 -7.93 26.38
N TYR A 258 4.85 -7.48 25.23
CA TYR A 258 5.08 -8.12 23.92
C TYR A 258 6.42 -7.72 23.27
N SER A 259 7.11 -6.72 23.82
CA SER A 259 8.45 -6.29 23.39
C SER A 259 9.55 -6.57 24.42
N ASP A 260 9.22 -7.25 25.53
CA ASP A 260 10.13 -7.64 26.61
C ASP A 260 11.24 -8.62 26.17
N TRP A 261 11.00 -9.36 25.08
CA TRP A 261 11.99 -10.26 24.49
C TRP A 261 13.27 -9.55 24.07
N ARG A 262 13.22 -8.24 23.76
CA ARG A 262 14.40 -7.41 23.49
C ARG A 262 15.39 -7.43 24.65
N GLY A 263 14.87 -7.46 25.88
CA GLY A 263 15.65 -7.46 27.11
C GLY A 263 16.00 -8.85 27.64
N GLY A 264 15.47 -9.92 27.05
CA GLY A 264 15.66 -11.28 27.57
C GLY A 264 14.39 -12.00 27.98
N GLY A 265 13.28 -11.28 28.20
CA GLY A 265 12.06 -11.84 28.74
C GLY A 265 11.28 -12.68 27.72
N LEU A 266 10.32 -13.45 28.21
CA LEU A 266 9.36 -14.18 27.36
C LEU A 266 7.97 -14.04 27.97
N TYR A 267 7.04 -13.51 27.18
CA TYR A 267 5.66 -13.33 27.61
C TYR A 267 4.74 -14.19 26.76
N PHE A 268 3.94 -15.03 27.42
CA PHE A 268 2.92 -15.86 26.81
C PHE A 268 1.57 -15.52 27.44
N SER A 269 0.57 -15.26 26.61
CA SER A 269 -0.80 -14.95 27.04
C SER A 269 -1.76 -15.83 26.25
N ASN A 270 -2.38 -16.78 26.94
CA ASN A 270 -3.26 -17.79 26.35
C ASN A 270 -2.68 -18.41 25.07
N SER A 271 -1.38 -18.73 25.10
CA SER A 271 -0.61 -19.17 23.93
C SER A 271 -0.60 -20.71 23.84
N PRO A 272 -0.89 -21.30 22.67
CA PRO A 272 -0.83 -22.74 22.50
C PRO A 272 0.55 -23.31 22.84
N PHE A 273 0.58 -24.45 23.52
CA PHE A 273 1.82 -25.11 23.95
C PHE A 273 2.83 -25.28 22.80
N LYS A 274 2.35 -25.61 21.60
CA LYS A 274 3.19 -25.71 20.40
C LYS A 274 3.98 -24.42 20.12
N GLU A 275 3.35 -23.26 20.26
CA GLU A 275 4.01 -21.97 20.02
C GLU A 275 4.98 -21.61 21.13
N VAL A 276 4.65 -21.98 22.38
CA VAL A 276 5.55 -21.80 23.55
C VAL A 276 6.84 -22.59 23.31
N ILE A 277 6.73 -23.87 22.95
CA ILE A 277 7.87 -24.73 22.63
C ILE A 277 8.69 -24.17 21.47
N GLN A 278 8.06 -23.80 20.35
CA GLN A 278 8.77 -23.20 19.21
C GLN A 278 9.50 -21.90 19.57
N THR A 279 8.95 -21.12 20.52
CA THR A 279 9.58 -19.91 21.03
C THR A 279 10.79 -20.24 21.89
N ILE A 280 10.70 -21.27 22.72
CA ILE A 280 11.81 -21.75 23.54
C ILE A 280 12.94 -22.31 22.65
N GLU A 281 12.62 -23.14 21.66
CA GLU A 281 13.60 -23.69 20.71
C GLU A 281 14.43 -22.59 20.05
N ARG A 282 13.76 -21.54 19.54
CA ARG A 282 14.44 -20.40 18.92
C ARG A 282 15.24 -19.59 19.93
N THR A 283 14.67 -19.28 21.09
CA THR A 283 15.28 -18.37 22.07
C THR A 283 16.50 -18.98 22.74
N TYR A 284 16.49 -20.29 23.02
CA TYR A 284 17.58 -20.99 23.70
C TYR A 284 18.45 -21.81 22.75
N SER A 285 18.14 -21.82 21.45
CA SER A 285 18.84 -22.63 20.44
C SER A 285 18.90 -24.12 20.83
N VAL A 286 17.77 -24.64 21.32
CA VAL A 286 17.55 -26.04 21.69
C VAL A 286 16.58 -26.70 20.70
N GLN A 287 16.55 -28.03 20.69
CA GLN A 287 15.63 -28.82 19.89
C GLN A 287 14.69 -29.58 20.83
N VAL A 288 13.38 -29.46 20.61
CA VAL A 288 12.38 -30.11 21.47
C VAL A 288 11.71 -31.25 20.70
N HIS A 289 11.84 -32.45 21.24
CA HIS A 289 11.27 -33.68 20.70
C HIS A 289 10.01 -34.05 21.49
N LEU A 290 8.85 -33.89 20.85
CA LEU A 290 7.55 -34.25 21.42
C LEU A 290 7.24 -35.70 21.06
N GLN A 291 7.21 -36.61 22.04
CA GLN A 291 6.82 -38.01 21.83
C GLN A 291 5.30 -38.19 21.75
N THR A 292 4.56 -37.25 22.32
CA THR A 292 3.10 -37.28 22.42
C THR A 292 2.46 -35.96 21.98
N SER A 293 1.27 -36.04 21.39
CA SER A 293 0.49 -34.86 20.98
C SER A 293 -0.49 -34.39 22.05
N ILE A 294 -0.60 -35.07 23.19
CA ILE A 294 -1.64 -34.81 24.20
C ILE A 294 -1.57 -33.40 24.79
N TYR A 295 -0.39 -32.78 24.83
CA TYR A 295 -0.20 -31.45 25.40
C TYR A 295 -0.45 -30.30 24.41
N GLN A 296 -0.59 -30.59 23.11
CA GLN A 296 -0.67 -29.55 22.07
C GLN A 296 -1.87 -28.61 22.23
N SER A 297 -2.95 -29.09 22.83
CA SER A 297 -4.18 -28.32 23.07
C SER A 297 -4.13 -27.44 24.31
N ASN A 298 -3.08 -27.53 25.14
CA ASN A 298 -2.95 -26.71 26.33
C ASN A 298 -2.52 -25.28 25.95
N ASN A 299 -3.16 -24.29 26.56
CA ASN A 299 -2.74 -22.90 26.45
C ASN A 299 -2.05 -22.47 27.74
N LEU A 300 -0.96 -21.71 27.61
CA LEU A 300 -0.19 -21.19 28.73
C LEU A 300 -0.31 -19.67 28.79
N THR A 301 -0.40 -19.17 30.02
CA THR A 301 -0.25 -17.75 30.36
C THR A 301 0.84 -17.65 31.41
N ILE A 302 2.03 -17.20 31.02
CA ILE A 302 3.21 -17.11 31.89
C ILE A 302 4.15 -16.02 31.38
N HIS A 303 4.81 -15.34 32.31
CA HIS A 303 5.85 -14.36 32.01
C HIS A 303 7.17 -14.83 32.64
N PHE A 304 8.19 -15.00 31.82
CA PHE A 304 9.57 -15.23 32.25
C PHE A 304 10.37 -13.93 32.16
N TYR A 305 11.01 -13.57 33.27
CA TYR A 305 11.88 -12.39 33.31
C TYR A 305 13.17 -12.62 32.51
N PRO A 306 13.90 -11.55 32.16
CA PRO A 306 15.19 -11.67 31.51
C PRO A 306 16.17 -12.61 32.21
N ASN A 307 16.92 -13.38 31.40
CA ASN A 307 17.98 -14.30 31.82
C ASN A 307 17.51 -15.54 32.60
N GLU A 308 16.23 -15.91 32.52
CA GLU A 308 15.79 -17.21 33.02
C GLU A 308 16.47 -18.36 32.27
N SER A 309 16.85 -19.40 33.01
CA SER A 309 17.51 -20.57 32.43
C SER A 309 16.47 -21.50 31.78
N ILE A 310 16.91 -22.29 30.81
CA ILE A 310 16.02 -23.26 30.14
C ILE A 310 15.48 -24.30 31.14
N GLU A 311 16.28 -24.68 32.13
CA GLU A 311 15.90 -25.61 33.19
C GLU A 311 14.75 -25.04 34.03
N ASN A 312 14.84 -23.77 34.43
CA ASN A 312 13.77 -23.10 35.18
C ASN A 312 12.48 -22.99 34.34
N ILE A 313 12.61 -22.65 33.06
CA ILE A 313 11.46 -22.53 32.16
C ILE A 313 10.75 -23.87 32.01
N MET A 314 11.49 -24.95 31.72
CA MET A 314 10.91 -26.28 31.56
C MET A 314 10.31 -26.81 32.86
N MET A 315 10.95 -26.54 34.00
CA MET A 315 10.42 -26.86 35.32
C MET A 315 9.06 -26.17 35.56
N LEU A 316 8.97 -24.87 35.30
CA LEU A 316 7.71 -24.13 35.46
C LEU A 316 6.62 -24.62 34.51
N ILE A 317 6.97 -24.94 33.26
CA ILE A 317 6.03 -25.53 32.29
C ILE A 317 5.50 -26.88 32.77
N LYS A 318 6.38 -27.73 33.33
CA LYS A 318 5.99 -29.01 33.93
C LYS A 318 4.97 -28.82 35.06
N GLU A 319 5.21 -27.87 35.97
CA GLU A 319 4.29 -27.59 37.07
C GLU A 319 2.92 -27.07 36.59
N MET A 320 2.88 -26.39 35.43
CA MET A 320 1.65 -25.87 34.85
C MET A 320 0.85 -26.91 34.04
N ILE A 321 1.48 -27.96 33.53
CA ILE A 321 0.85 -28.97 32.67
C ILE A 321 0.86 -30.31 33.41
N PRO A 322 -0.28 -30.74 34.00
CA PRO A 322 -0.35 -31.99 34.74
C PRO A 322 0.08 -33.20 33.91
N GLY A 323 1.01 -33.97 34.45
CA GLY A 323 1.52 -35.19 33.82
C GLY A 323 2.52 -34.95 32.69
N LEU A 324 2.98 -33.71 32.47
CA LEU A 324 4.12 -33.47 31.59
C LEU A 324 5.41 -33.93 32.27
N GLU A 325 6.12 -34.84 31.61
CA GLU A 325 7.47 -35.24 32.00
C GLU A 325 8.45 -34.80 30.92
N TYR A 326 9.66 -34.44 31.32
CA TYR A 326 10.70 -34.00 30.38
C TYR A 326 12.10 -34.39 30.83
N GLN A 327 13.00 -34.52 29.86
CA GLN A 327 14.42 -34.76 30.07
C GLN A 327 15.24 -33.83 29.16
N ILE A 328 16.26 -33.19 29.73
CA ILE A 328 17.19 -32.32 28.99
C ILE A 328 18.51 -33.05 28.81
N GLU A 329 18.93 -33.22 27.56
CA GLU A 329 20.20 -33.84 27.16
C GLU A 329 20.98 -32.87 26.26
N GLY A 330 21.84 -32.06 26.88
CA GLY A 330 22.62 -31.06 26.14
C GLY A 330 21.73 -30.01 25.50
N LYS A 331 21.53 -30.07 24.18
CA LYS A 331 20.65 -29.15 23.43
C LYS A 331 19.30 -29.78 23.06
N ASP A 332 19.09 -31.04 23.39
CA ASP A 332 17.87 -31.76 23.09
C ASP A 332 16.99 -31.83 24.34
N ILE A 333 15.69 -31.58 24.18
CA ILE A 333 14.69 -31.67 25.23
C ILE A 333 13.66 -32.69 24.78
N TYR A 334 13.52 -33.78 25.51
CA TYR A 334 12.52 -34.81 25.26
C TYR A 334 11.34 -34.57 26.18
N ILE A 335 10.13 -34.56 25.62
CA ILE A 335 8.88 -34.44 26.36
C ILE A 335 8.05 -35.70 26.06
N ASP A 336 7.77 -36.46 27.11
CA ASP A 336 7.14 -37.80 27.05
C ASP A 336 5.61 -37.75 27.09
#